data_AF-A0A7D4C2M1-F1
#
_entry.id   AF-A0A7D4C2M1-F1
#
_cell.length_a   1.000
_cell.length_b   1.000
_cell.length_c   1.000
_cell.angle_alpha   90.00
_cell.angle_beta   90.00
_cell.angle_gamma   90.00
#
_symmetry.space_group_name_H-M   'P 1'
#
loop_
_entity.id
_entity.type
_entity.pdbx_description
1 polymer ?
#
loop_
_entity_poly.entity_id
_entity_poly.type
_entity_poly.pdbx_seq_one_letter_code
_entity_poly.pdbx_strand_id
1 'polypeptide(L)'
;MSKSLERKSWTEQRNAVFARDQQRCTCCLGRTGDVQTLDPDHNVPRGAGGSDRLSNLSTLCRRCHEAKHGDGIAPTVRLESTGEMTDVEFWWFKHLLKEMIPALAEDFNVRLQPKFGLEDDKVWYLPLGDIRLLDKQLLESDVEYQSLQAEQYM
;
A
#
# COMPACT_ATOMS: atom_id res chain seq x y z
N MET A 1 24.59 2.65 -32.02
CA MET A 1 24.49 1.48 -31.12
C MET A 1 23.55 1.84 -29.98
N SER A 2 22.25 1.58 -30.14
CA SER A 2 21.28 1.70 -29.04
C SER A 2 21.26 0.35 -28.33
N LYS A 3 21.84 0.29 -27.11
CA LYS A 3 21.72 -0.89 -26.26
C LYS A 3 20.26 -1.01 -25.86
N SER A 4 19.55 -1.95 -26.49
CA SER A 4 18.26 -2.45 -26.00
C SER A 4 18.42 -2.80 -24.53
N LEU A 5 17.74 -2.08 -23.64
CA LEU A 5 17.67 -2.41 -22.22
C LEU A 5 17.15 -3.84 -22.10
N GLU A 6 18.04 -4.74 -21.71
CA GLU A 6 17.75 -6.16 -21.53
C GLU A 6 16.64 -6.29 -20.47
N ARG A 7 15.45 -6.72 -20.91
CA ARG A 7 14.32 -6.96 -20.00
C ARG A 7 14.72 -8.12 -19.08
N LYS A 8 14.91 -7.83 -17.79
CA LYS A 8 15.10 -8.87 -16.78
C LYS A 8 13.99 -9.92 -16.90
N SER A 9 14.35 -11.19 -16.75
CA SER A 9 13.35 -12.25 -16.66
C SER A 9 12.43 -11.99 -15.45
N TRP A 10 11.18 -12.42 -15.55
CA TRP A 10 10.22 -12.31 -14.45
C TRP A 10 10.76 -12.96 -13.16
N THR A 11 11.50 -14.05 -13.27
CA THR A 11 12.15 -14.73 -12.15
C THR A 11 13.17 -13.84 -11.44
N GLU A 12 14.04 -13.16 -12.19
CA GLU A 12 15.02 -12.23 -11.59
C GLU A 12 14.33 -11.05 -10.92
N GLN A 13 13.28 -10.54 -11.53
CA GLN A 13 12.48 -9.46 -10.97
C GLN A 13 11.78 -9.87 -9.68
N ARG A 14 11.15 -11.05 -9.67
CA ARG A 14 10.51 -11.63 -8.48
C ARG A 14 11.52 -11.78 -7.34
N ASN A 15 12.70 -12.32 -7.62
CA ASN A 15 13.75 -12.48 -6.62
C ASN A 15 14.24 -11.13 -6.09
N ALA A 16 14.37 -10.11 -6.96
CA ALA A 16 14.76 -8.77 -6.55
C ALA A 16 13.73 -8.11 -5.61
N VAL A 17 12.42 -8.27 -5.89
CA VAL A 17 11.34 -7.77 -5.01
C VAL A 17 11.43 -8.44 -3.64
N PHE A 18 11.55 -9.77 -3.61
CA PHE A 18 11.63 -10.53 -2.36
C PHE A 18 12.89 -10.22 -1.54
N ALA A 19 14.03 -10.03 -2.20
CA ALA A 19 15.28 -9.67 -1.53
C ALA A 19 15.16 -8.27 -0.90
N ARG A 20 14.61 -7.29 -1.64
CA ARG A 20 14.38 -5.92 -1.13
C ARG A 20 13.46 -5.93 0.10
N ASP A 21 12.39 -6.72 0.05
CA ASP A 21 11.39 -6.80 1.13
C ASP A 21 11.77 -7.83 2.21
N GLN A 22 13.01 -8.34 2.19
CA GLN A 22 13.54 -9.30 3.16
C GLN A 22 12.65 -10.54 3.34
N GLN A 23 12.02 -10.99 2.25
CA GLN A 23 11.08 -12.11 2.23
C GLN A 23 9.93 -11.96 3.24
N ARG A 24 9.44 -10.72 3.40
CA ARG A 24 8.29 -10.39 4.25
C ARG A 24 7.19 -9.74 3.44
N CYS A 25 5.95 -9.98 3.84
CA CYS A 25 4.82 -9.19 3.35
C CYS A 25 5.00 -7.72 3.77
N THR A 26 4.95 -6.76 2.85
CA THR A 26 5.11 -5.33 3.18
C THR A 26 3.92 -4.78 3.97
N CYS A 27 2.76 -5.44 3.90
CA CYS A 27 1.56 -5.05 4.65
C CYS A 27 1.52 -5.62 6.09
N CYS A 28 1.77 -6.92 6.28
CA CYS A 28 1.67 -7.55 7.61
C CYS A 28 3.00 -7.93 8.25
N LEU A 29 4.12 -7.80 7.53
CA LEU A 29 5.49 -8.16 7.92
C LEU A 29 5.75 -9.65 8.20
N GLY A 30 4.73 -10.49 8.07
CA GLY A 30 4.87 -11.95 8.17
C GLY A 30 5.78 -12.54 7.09
N ARG A 31 6.54 -13.56 7.48
CA ARG A 31 7.43 -14.33 6.59
C ARG A 31 6.76 -15.60 6.09
N THR A 32 7.31 -16.20 5.03
CA THR A 32 6.92 -17.56 4.62
C THR A 32 7.04 -18.52 5.81
N GLY A 33 5.94 -19.20 6.16
CA GLY A 33 5.82 -20.00 7.39
C GLY A 33 4.87 -19.39 8.42
N ASP A 34 4.90 -18.07 8.59
CA ASP A 34 3.90 -17.31 9.37
C ASP A 34 2.64 -17.02 8.53
N VAL A 35 2.84 -16.90 7.21
CA VAL A 35 1.80 -16.68 6.19
C VAL A 35 1.90 -17.74 5.10
N GLN A 36 0.79 -18.02 4.41
CA GLN A 36 0.70 -19.13 3.45
C GLN A 36 1.74 -19.05 2.32
N THR A 37 1.68 -17.98 1.51
CA THR A 37 2.57 -17.75 0.37
C THR A 37 2.83 -16.26 0.22
N LEU A 38 3.95 -15.91 -0.41
CA LEU A 38 4.34 -14.54 -0.78
C LEU A 38 4.41 -14.42 -2.30
N ASP A 39 3.88 -13.32 -2.84
CA ASP A 39 3.90 -13.00 -4.26
C ASP A 39 4.14 -11.50 -4.48
N PRO A 40 4.84 -11.10 -5.56
CA PRO A 40 4.92 -9.71 -5.97
C PRO A 40 3.57 -9.22 -6.47
N ASP A 41 3.17 -8.04 -6.04
CA ASP A 41 1.98 -7.35 -6.50
C ASP A 41 2.30 -5.89 -6.86
N HIS A 42 1.54 -5.34 -7.81
CA HIS A 42 1.74 -3.97 -8.28
C HIS A 42 1.10 -2.95 -7.34
N ASN A 43 1.86 -1.99 -6.83
CA ASN A 43 1.36 -0.88 -6.01
C ASN A 43 0.34 -0.05 -6.80
N VAL A 44 0.74 0.44 -7.97
CA VAL A 44 -0.16 0.95 -9.00
C VAL A 44 -0.44 -0.20 -10.00
N PRO A 45 -1.68 -0.68 -10.15
CA PRO A 45 -2.04 -1.73 -11.09
C PRO A 45 -1.68 -1.40 -12.54
N ARG A 46 -1.33 -2.42 -13.34
CA ARG A 46 -1.02 -2.27 -14.77
C ARG A 46 -2.14 -1.58 -15.57
N GLY A 47 -3.40 -1.93 -15.29
CA GLY A 47 -4.56 -1.31 -15.95
C GLY A 47 -4.75 0.18 -15.63
N ALA A 48 -4.07 0.69 -14.60
CA ALA A 48 -4.03 2.10 -14.23
C ALA A 48 -2.68 2.76 -14.58
N GLY A 49 -1.91 2.18 -15.51
CA GLY A 49 -0.61 2.72 -15.95
C GLY A 49 0.60 2.26 -15.11
N GLY A 50 0.40 1.35 -14.17
CA GLY A 50 1.47 0.81 -13.34
C GLY A 50 2.58 0.10 -14.12
N SER A 51 3.83 0.39 -13.78
CA SER A 51 5.00 -0.22 -14.41
C SER A 51 5.43 -1.54 -13.78
N ASP A 52 6.12 -2.40 -14.53
CA ASP A 52 6.86 -3.54 -13.98
C ASP A 52 8.24 -3.08 -13.46
N ARG A 53 8.37 -1.91 -12.85
CA ARG A 53 9.63 -1.51 -12.19
C ARG A 53 9.63 -2.03 -10.76
N LEU A 54 10.81 -2.32 -10.23
CA LEU A 54 10.97 -2.76 -8.84
C LEU A 54 10.27 -1.82 -7.86
N SER A 55 10.32 -0.49 -8.09
CA SER A 55 9.66 0.51 -7.26
C SER A 55 8.13 0.41 -7.22
N ASN A 56 7.50 -0.15 -8.26
CA ASN A 56 6.05 -0.33 -8.32
C ASN A 56 5.61 -1.74 -7.89
N LEU A 57 6.52 -2.60 -7.44
CA LEU A 57 6.20 -3.93 -6.94
C LEU A 57 6.41 -4.01 -5.44
N SER A 58 5.56 -4.77 -4.75
CA SER A 58 5.66 -5.09 -3.32
C SER A 58 5.43 -6.58 -3.09
N THR A 59 6.13 -7.16 -2.12
CA THR A 59 5.88 -8.52 -1.66
C THR A 59 4.64 -8.54 -0.78
N LEU A 60 3.60 -9.26 -1.18
CA LEU A 60 2.39 -9.45 -0.37
C LEU A 60 2.16 -10.92 -0.07
N CYS A 61 1.62 -11.20 1.11
CA CYS A 61 1.08 -12.52 1.39
C CYS A 61 -0.31 -12.69 0.77
N ARG A 62 -0.75 -13.94 0.56
CA ARG A 62 -2.07 -14.25 -0.01
C ARG A 62 -3.21 -13.44 0.61
N ARG A 63 -3.31 -13.44 1.96
CA ARG A 63 -4.34 -12.69 2.69
C ARG A 63 -4.31 -11.19 2.40
N CYS A 64 -3.13 -10.57 2.40
CA CYS A 64 -3.02 -9.13 2.16
C CYS A 64 -3.27 -8.78 0.68
N HIS A 65 -2.87 -9.67 -0.22
CA HIS A 65 -3.13 -9.55 -1.65
C HIS A 65 -4.64 -9.62 -1.93
N GLU A 66 -5.33 -10.65 -1.43
CA GLU A 66 -6.79 -10.79 -1.52
C GLU A 66 -7.50 -9.57 -0.93
N ALA A 67 -7.10 -9.16 0.28
CA ALA A 67 -7.68 -8.00 0.94
C ALA A 67 -7.49 -6.71 0.14
N LYS A 68 -6.35 -6.51 -0.55
CA LYS A 68 -6.16 -5.37 -1.45
C LYS A 68 -7.19 -5.38 -2.58
N HIS A 69 -7.45 -6.54 -3.18
CA HIS A 69 -8.45 -6.72 -4.24
C HIS A 69 -9.91 -6.78 -3.75
N GLY A 70 -10.15 -6.58 -2.45
CA GLY A 70 -11.49 -6.46 -1.86
C GLY A 70 -12.00 -7.75 -1.20
N ASP A 71 -11.18 -8.80 -1.13
CA ASP A 71 -11.52 -10.04 -0.46
C ASP A 71 -10.85 -10.11 0.92
N GLY A 72 -11.58 -9.63 1.92
CA GLY A 72 -11.14 -9.59 3.32
C GLY A 72 -10.42 -8.30 3.74
N ILE A 73 -9.86 -8.33 4.95
CA ILE A 73 -9.24 -7.16 5.62
C ILE A 73 -7.77 -7.45 5.95
N ALA A 74 -6.89 -6.62 5.39
CA ALA A 74 -5.48 -6.59 5.72
C ALA A 74 -5.26 -5.86 7.06
N PRO A 75 -4.13 -6.05 7.74
CA PRO A 75 -3.76 -5.18 8.87
C PRO A 75 -3.87 -3.71 8.48
N THR A 76 -4.50 -2.91 9.34
CA THR A 76 -5.00 -1.59 8.96
C THR A 76 -5.05 -0.63 10.15
N VAL A 77 -4.87 0.66 9.89
CA VAL A 77 -5.32 1.71 10.81
C VAL A 77 -6.82 1.88 10.62
N ARG A 78 -7.59 1.69 11.70
CA ARG A 78 -9.03 1.91 11.73
C ARG A 78 -9.31 3.35 12.15
N LEU A 79 -10.12 4.06 11.36
CA LEU A 79 -10.68 5.36 11.71
C LEU A 79 -12.18 5.18 11.86
N GLU A 80 -12.68 5.34 13.09
CA GLU A 80 -14.09 5.15 13.42
C GLU A 80 -14.76 6.51 13.67
N SER A 81 -15.92 6.74 13.05
CA SER A 81 -16.72 7.93 13.30
C SER A 81 -17.37 7.87 14.68
N THR A 82 -17.20 8.91 15.50
CA THR A 82 -17.91 9.05 16.79
C THR A 82 -19.42 9.29 16.61
N GLY A 83 -19.85 9.65 15.39
CA GLY A 83 -21.23 10.03 15.08
C GLY A 83 -21.58 11.47 15.46
N GLU A 84 -20.61 12.27 15.90
CA GLU A 84 -20.83 13.67 16.31
C GLU A 84 -20.87 14.65 15.12
N MET A 85 -20.34 14.25 13.96
CA MET A 85 -20.40 15.04 12.74
C MET A 85 -21.83 15.15 12.21
N THR A 86 -22.19 16.35 11.76
CA THR A 86 -23.37 16.58 10.91
C THR A 86 -23.22 15.86 9.57
N ASP A 87 -24.33 15.70 8.83
CA ASP A 87 -24.31 15.06 7.51
C ASP A 87 -23.35 15.74 6.52
N VAL A 88 -23.25 17.08 6.58
CA VAL A 88 -22.36 17.87 5.72
C VAL A 88 -20.89 17.64 6.10
N GLU A 89 -20.57 17.63 7.39
CA GLU A 89 -19.22 17.35 7.88
C GLU A 89 -18.81 15.91 7.54
N PHE A 90 -19.69 14.94 7.76
CA PHE A 90 -19.40 13.55 7.43
C PHE A 90 -19.22 13.35 5.92
N TRP A 91 -19.99 14.05 5.09
CA TRP A 91 -19.81 14.03 3.63
C TRP A 91 -18.41 14.52 3.23
N TRP A 92 -17.95 15.65 3.77
CA TRP A 92 -16.61 16.18 3.50
C TRP A 92 -15.51 15.29 4.06
N PHE A 93 -15.72 14.68 5.22
CA PHE A 93 -14.80 13.69 5.78
C PHE A 93 -14.61 12.49 4.84
N LYS A 94 -15.72 11.95 4.30
CA LYS A 94 -15.65 10.87 3.30
C LYS A 94 -14.93 11.32 2.04
N HIS A 95 -15.18 12.53 1.56
CA HIS A 95 -14.50 13.07 0.38
C HIS A 95 -12.99 13.26 0.60
N LEU A 96 -12.60 13.76 1.78
CA LEU A 96 -11.21 13.91 2.19
C LEU A 96 -10.48 12.56 2.15
N LEU A 97 -11.03 11.53 2.79
CA LEU A 97 -10.40 10.20 2.85
C LEU A 97 -10.43 9.45 1.51
N LYS A 98 -11.50 9.61 0.72
CA LYS A 98 -11.68 8.82 -0.51
C LYS A 98 -11.04 9.43 -1.74
N GLU A 99 -10.98 10.76 -1.81
CA GLU A 99 -10.58 11.47 -3.03
C GLU A 99 -9.32 12.32 -2.78
N MET A 100 -9.37 13.24 -1.80
CA MET A 100 -8.29 14.22 -1.63
C MET A 100 -6.97 13.59 -1.15
N ILE A 101 -7.00 12.78 -0.09
CA ILE A 101 -5.79 12.14 0.44
C ILE A 101 -5.19 11.17 -0.59
N PRO A 102 -5.96 10.29 -1.25
CA PRO A 102 -5.41 9.44 -2.31
C PRO A 102 -4.79 10.24 -3.46
N ALA A 103 -5.42 11.35 -3.89
CA ALA A 103 -4.85 12.21 -4.93
C ALA A 103 -3.52 12.84 -4.49
N LEU A 104 -3.40 13.29 -3.24
CA LEU A 104 -2.12 13.79 -2.69
C LEU A 104 -1.06 12.69 -2.60
N ALA A 105 -1.45 11.45 -2.26
CA ALA A 105 -0.52 10.32 -2.19
C ALA A 105 0.02 9.92 -3.57
N GLU A 106 -0.75 10.15 -4.64
CA GLU A 106 -0.32 9.87 -6.02
C GLU A 106 0.89 10.72 -6.44
N ASP A 107 1.03 11.95 -5.92
CA ASP A 107 2.22 12.80 -6.16
C ASP A 107 3.52 12.15 -5.64
N PHE A 108 3.39 11.26 -4.65
CA PHE A 108 4.49 10.47 -4.08
C PHE A 108 4.54 9.04 -4.66
N ASN A 109 3.89 8.79 -5.80
CA ASN A 109 3.77 7.47 -6.43
C ASN A 109 3.13 6.40 -5.53
N VAL A 110 2.26 6.81 -4.60
CA VAL A 110 1.55 5.90 -3.70
C VAL A 110 0.06 5.90 -4.01
N ARG A 111 -0.47 4.72 -4.36
CA ARG A 111 -1.91 4.52 -4.49
C ARG A 111 -2.49 4.11 -3.15
N LEU A 112 -2.82 5.09 -2.30
CA LEU A 112 -3.50 4.85 -1.03
C LEU A 112 -4.95 4.42 -1.30
N GLN A 113 -5.39 3.29 -0.73
CA GLN A 113 -6.78 2.81 -0.92
C GLN A 113 -7.53 2.65 0.41
N PRO A 114 -7.98 3.76 1.03
CA PRO A 114 -8.86 3.68 2.18
C PRO A 114 -10.16 2.97 1.82
N LYS A 115 -10.55 1.97 2.62
CA LYS A 115 -11.80 1.22 2.44
C LYS A 115 -12.79 1.62 3.51
N PHE A 116 -14.05 1.77 3.14
CA PHE A 116 -15.11 2.17 4.07
C PHE A 116 -16.21 1.11 4.06
N GLY A 117 -16.80 0.84 5.22
CA GLY A 117 -18.01 0.01 5.27
C GLY A 117 -17.78 -1.47 4.95
N LEU A 118 -16.58 -2.00 5.19
CA LEU A 118 -16.30 -3.43 4.94
C LEU A 118 -17.05 -4.34 5.93
N GLU A 119 -17.02 -3.98 7.22
CA GLU A 119 -17.77 -4.68 8.28
C GLU A 119 -18.72 -3.75 9.03
N ASP A 120 -18.38 -2.45 9.11
CA ASP A 120 -19.12 -1.43 9.85
C ASP A 120 -19.15 -0.14 9.01
N ASP A 121 -20.35 0.42 8.82
CA ASP A 121 -20.64 1.61 8.03
C ASP A 121 -20.18 2.93 8.67
N LYS A 122 -19.40 2.86 9.75
CA LYS A 122 -18.74 4.00 10.40
C LYS A 122 -17.23 3.92 10.37
N VAL A 123 -16.67 2.84 9.82
CA VAL A 123 -15.25 2.54 9.92
C VAL A 123 -14.57 2.66 8.56
N TRP A 124 -13.47 3.40 8.56
CA TRP A 124 -12.48 3.42 7.50
C TRP A 124 -11.29 2.55 7.87
N TYR A 125 -10.80 1.81 6.88
CA TYR A 125 -9.69 0.89 6.97
C TYR A 125 -8.61 1.39 6.01
N LEU A 126 -7.51 1.92 6.55
CA LEU A 126 -6.32 2.30 5.80
C LEU A 126 -5.28 1.17 5.92
N PRO A 127 -5.00 0.39 4.87
CA PRO A 127 -4.08 -0.74 4.95
C PRO A 127 -2.68 -0.29 5.41
N LEU A 128 -2.07 -1.02 6.35
CA LEU A 128 -0.74 -0.69 6.85
C LEU A 128 0.34 -0.73 5.76
N GLY A 129 0.15 -1.56 4.73
CA GLY A 129 1.05 -1.59 3.58
C GLY A 129 1.09 -0.27 2.82
N ASP A 130 -0.07 0.35 2.60
CA ASP A 130 -0.17 1.63 1.89
C ASP A 130 0.42 2.76 2.73
N ILE A 131 0.15 2.78 4.04
CA ILE A 131 0.71 3.77 4.98
C ILE A 131 2.23 3.69 5.03
N ARG A 132 2.80 2.48 5.14
CA ARG A 132 4.26 2.29 5.14
C ARG A 132 4.90 2.68 3.81
N LEU A 133 4.22 2.41 2.70
CA LEU A 133 4.69 2.83 1.39
C LEU A 133 4.72 4.37 1.29
N LEU A 134 3.68 5.04 1.78
CA LEU A 134 3.62 6.50 1.85
C LEU A 134 4.72 7.09 2.74
N ASP A 135 4.87 6.57 3.96
CA ASP A 135 5.91 6.98 4.90
C ASP A 135 7.33 6.89 4.29
N LYS A 136 7.61 5.78 3.60
CA LYS A 136 8.87 5.60 2.86
C LYS A 136 9.03 6.61 1.72
N GLN A 137 8.01 6.82 0.89
CA GLN A 137 8.10 7.72 -0.26
C GLN A 137 8.23 9.18 0.18
N LEU A 138 7.56 9.57 1.27
CA LEU A 138 7.71 10.91 1.86
C LEU A 138 9.13 11.13 2.38
N LEU A 139 9.71 10.15 3.07
CA LEU A 139 11.10 10.22 3.55
C LEU A 139 12.12 10.37 2.40
N GLU A 140 11.84 9.78 1.23
CA GLU A 140 12.68 9.88 0.04
C GLU A 140 12.43 11.16 -0.79
N SER A 141 11.45 11.99 -0.41
CA SER A 141 11.05 13.19 -1.16
C SER A 141 11.67 14.47 -0.61
N ASP A 142 11.55 15.58 -1.35
CA ASP A 142 12.10 16.90 -0.98
C ASP A 142 11.17 17.71 -0.05
N VAL A 143 10.32 17.03 0.72
CA VAL A 143 9.38 17.65 1.67
C VAL A 143 9.90 17.50 3.10
N GLU A 144 9.61 18.48 3.95
CA GLU A 144 9.94 18.37 5.38
C GLU A 144 9.04 17.31 6.04
N TYR A 145 9.61 16.13 6.31
CA TYR A 145 8.90 14.99 6.87
C TYR A 145 9.75 14.21 7.86
N GLN A 146 9.11 13.68 8.91
CA GLN A 146 9.71 12.76 9.87
C GLN A 146 8.99 11.41 9.81
N SER A 147 9.67 10.41 9.26
CA SER A 147 9.22 9.02 9.19
C SER A 147 9.50 8.27 10.50
N LEU A 148 8.75 7.21 10.80
CA LEU A 148 9.16 6.33 11.90
C LEU A 148 10.41 5.52 11.47
N GLN A 149 11.26 5.18 12.43
CA GLN A 149 12.44 4.38 12.16
C GLN A 149 12.05 2.94 11.80
N ALA A 150 12.86 2.26 10.98
CA ALA A 150 12.59 0.90 10.50
C ALA A 150 12.32 -0.10 11.64
N GLU A 151 13.00 0.09 12.78
CA GLU A 151 12.86 -0.72 14.00
C GLU A 151 11.51 -0.54 14.69
N GLN A 152 10.80 0.56 14.43
CA GLN A 152 9.47 0.83 14.98
C GLN A 152 8.36 0.09 14.21
N TYR A 153 8.69 -0.47 13.04
CA TYR A 153 7.75 -1.24 12.24
C TYR A 153 7.96 -2.75 12.33
N MET A 154 9.17 -3.25 12.63
CA MET A 154 9.53 -4.68 12.67
C MET A 154 9.13 -5.39 13.96
#